data_AF-A0A7C4HAF4-F1
#
_entry.id   AF-A0A7C4HAF4-F1
#
_cell.length_a   1.000
_cell.length_b   1.000
_cell.length_c   1.000
_cell.angle_alpha   90.00
_cell.angle_beta   90.00
_cell.angle_gamma   90.00
#
_symmetry.space_group_name_H-M   'P 1'
#
loop_
_entity.id
_entity.type
_entity.pdbx_description
1 polymer ?
#
loop_
_entity_poly.entity_id
_entity_poly.type
_entity_poly.pdbx_seq_one_letter_code
_entity_poly.pdbx_strand_id
1 'polypeptide(L)'
;MSIKLCELCNKRSARYVCQECGRVICEQCIDSYSWLCLECYEKFKRISPLETEELKYTQIPFMKMFLLGFILMFIGVIILVLAALVSGLKESLSLIFLIGPIPIILGAGENIILPIVFAAILITIYIIVMVLLAKRKIIT
;
A
#
# COMPACT_ATOMS: atom_id res chain seq x y z
N MET A 1 -18.70 43.49 22.49
CA MET A 1 -17.73 42.38 22.25
C MET A 1 -16.40 42.99 21.82
N SER A 2 -15.33 42.81 22.59
CA SER A 2 -14.00 43.30 22.21
C SER A 2 -13.43 42.36 21.14
N ILE A 3 -13.25 42.87 19.92
CA ILE A 3 -12.63 42.11 18.83
C ILE A 3 -11.14 42.03 19.14
N LYS A 4 -10.65 40.84 19.48
CA LYS A 4 -9.20 40.61 19.62
C LYS A 4 -8.58 40.59 18.22
N LEU A 5 -7.47 41.31 18.03
CA LEU A 5 -6.69 41.29 16.80
C LEU A 5 -5.73 40.10 16.79
N CYS A 6 -5.33 39.67 15.61
CA CYS A 6 -4.33 38.62 15.39
C CYS A 6 -2.98 39.04 15.99
N GLU A 7 -2.42 38.22 16.87
CA GLU A 7 -1.14 38.48 17.52
C GLU A 7 0.07 38.33 16.57
N LEU A 8 -0.10 37.70 15.40
CA LEU A 8 0.96 37.64 14.37
C LEU A 8 0.95 38.86 13.44
N CYS A 9 -0.20 39.20 12.87
CA CYS A 9 -0.25 40.22 11.81
C CYS A 9 -0.84 41.56 12.24
N ASN A 10 -1.51 41.62 13.39
CA ASN A 10 -2.17 42.80 13.96
C ASN A 10 -3.12 43.58 13.04
N LYS A 11 -3.51 42.98 11.90
CA LYS A 11 -4.33 43.62 10.86
C LYS A 11 -5.77 43.11 10.81
N ARG A 12 -6.01 41.89 11.30
CA ARG A 12 -7.30 41.18 11.18
C ARG A 12 -7.77 40.70 12.55
N SER A 13 -9.06 40.42 12.68
CA SER A 13 -9.62 39.79 13.87
C SER A 13 -9.06 38.38 14.05
N ALA A 14 -8.67 38.06 15.28
CA ALA A 14 -8.28 36.71 15.66
C ALA A 14 -9.52 35.82 15.72
N ARG A 15 -9.45 34.66 15.07
CA ARG A 15 -10.53 33.67 14.99
C ARG A 15 -10.10 32.30 15.50
N TYR A 16 -8.80 32.01 15.52
CA TYR A 16 -8.23 30.72 15.85
C TYR A 16 -7.17 30.84 16.95
N VAL A 17 -6.85 29.72 17.61
CA VAL A 17 -5.81 29.64 18.64
C VAL A 17 -4.78 28.61 18.19
N CYS A 18 -3.49 28.97 18.19
CA CYS A 18 -2.41 28.04 17.90
C CYS A 18 -2.29 26.99 19.01
N GLN A 19 -2.27 25.70 18.64
CA GLN A 19 -2.18 24.60 19.62
C GLN A 19 -0.83 24.54 20.36
N GLU A 20 0.24 25.08 19.77
CA GLU A 20 1.59 25.00 20.33
C GLU A 20 1.95 26.18 21.22
N CYS A 21 1.62 27.41 20.80
CA CYS A 21 2.02 28.62 21.52
C CYS A 21 0.84 29.36 22.19
N GLY A 22 -0.40 28.91 21.99
CA GLY A 22 -1.59 29.51 22.58
C GLY A 22 -1.97 30.90 22.04
N ARG A 23 -1.23 31.44 21.05
CA ARG A 23 -1.52 32.75 20.45
C ARG A 23 -2.84 32.74 19.69
N VAL A 24 -3.57 33.85 19.78
CA VAL A 24 -4.80 34.09 19.02
C VAL A 24 -4.48 34.69 17.65
N ILE A 25 -4.87 33.99 16.59
CA ILE A 25 -4.45 34.25 15.20
C ILE A 25 -5.63 34.32 14.23
N CYS A 26 -5.43 34.96 13.08
CA CYS A 26 -6.43 35.04 12.01
C CYS A 26 -6.32 33.86 11.03
N GLU A 27 -7.31 33.73 10.17
CA GLU A 27 -7.43 32.70 9.12
C GLU A 27 -6.28 32.64 8.10
N GLN A 28 -5.44 33.67 8.02
CA GLN A 28 -4.28 33.70 7.13
C GLN A 28 -2.97 33.37 7.83
N CYS A 29 -2.93 33.44 9.15
CA CYS A 29 -1.73 33.20 9.95
C CYS A 29 -1.73 31.79 10.58
N ILE A 30 -2.77 31.00 10.30
CA ILE A 30 -2.90 29.60 10.71
C ILE A 30 -2.68 28.70 9.50
N ASP A 31 -1.98 27.59 9.71
CA ASP A 31 -1.95 26.49 8.75
C ASP A 31 -3.18 25.59 8.98
N SER A 32 -4.03 25.45 7.96
CA SER A 32 -5.32 24.76 8.05
C SER A 32 -5.21 23.26 8.35
N TYR A 33 -4.04 22.66 8.11
CA TYR A 33 -3.82 21.22 8.33
C TYR A 33 -3.26 20.95 9.72
N SER A 34 -2.25 21.71 10.14
CA SER A 34 -1.58 21.52 11.43
C SER A 34 -2.21 22.28 12.60
N TRP A 35 -3.13 23.22 12.35
CA TRP A 35 -3.70 24.12 13.38
C TRP A 35 -2.64 24.92 14.16
N LEU A 36 -1.49 25.14 13.53
CA LEU A 36 -0.37 25.91 14.07
C LEU A 36 -0.29 27.29 13.44
N CYS A 37 0.25 28.26 14.18
CA CYS A 37 0.67 29.51 13.56
C CYS A 37 1.87 29.25 12.63
N LEU A 38 2.03 30.11 11.61
CA LEU A 38 3.11 29.99 10.62
C LEU A 38 4.52 29.91 11.26
N GLU A 39 4.76 30.65 12.35
CA GLU A 39 6.03 30.57 13.10
C GLU A 39 6.26 29.19 13.73
N CYS A 40 5.24 28.62 14.40
CA CYS A 40 5.32 27.28 14.99
C CYS A 40 5.46 26.23 13.90
N TYR A 41 4.67 26.33 12.83
CA TYR A 41 4.74 25.43 11.69
C TYR A 41 6.14 25.36 11.07
N GLU A 42 6.78 26.52 10.84
CA GLU A 42 8.16 26.55 10.33
C GLU A 42 9.17 25.92 11.29
N LYS A 43 8.97 26.09 12.59
CA LYS A 43 9.83 25.48 13.61
C LYS A 43 9.68 23.95 13.58
N PHE A 44 8.46 23.43 13.51
CA PHE A 44 8.18 22.00 13.38
C PHE A 44 8.73 21.41 12.08
N LYS A 45 8.57 22.12 10.95
CA LYS A 45 9.11 21.72 9.65
C LYS A 45 10.64 21.64 9.64
N ARG A 46 11.32 22.51 10.37
CA ARG A 46 12.80 22.48 10.47
C ARG A 46 13.33 21.36 11.36
N ILE A 47 12.57 20.94 12.37
CA ILE A 47 12.94 19.85 13.28
C ILE A 47 12.69 18.47 12.64
N SER A 48 11.84 18.41 11.61
CA SER A 48 11.54 17.21 10.83
C SER A 48 12.01 17.28 9.36
N PRO A 49 13.32 17.39 9.05
CA PRO A 49 13.78 17.23 7.66
C PRO A 49 13.61 15.79 7.14
N LEU A 50 13.22 14.84 7.99
CA LEU A 50 13.24 13.40 7.68
C LEU A 50 11.91 12.81 7.20
N GLU A 51 10.81 13.57 7.18
CA GLU A 51 9.48 13.02 6.86
C GLU A 51 8.73 13.79 5.77
N THR A 52 9.46 14.47 4.86
CA THR A 52 8.87 14.82 3.55
C THR A 52 9.03 13.70 2.50
N GLU A 53 9.41 12.50 2.96
CA GLU A 53 9.36 11.24 2.21
C GLU A 53 8.00 10.51 2.37
N GLU A 54 7.12 10.99 3.25
CA GLU A 54 5.79 10.41 3.44
C GLU A 54 4.78 11.19 2.59
N LEU A 55 4.24 10.51 1.56
CA LEU A 55 3.13 10.93 0.70
C LEU A 55 3.44 11.86 -0.48
N LYS A 56 4.62 11.74 -1.09
CA LYS A 56 4.57 11.46 -2.53
C LYS A 56 4.12 10.00 -2.63
N TYR A 57 2.80 9.81 -2.67
CA TYR A 57 2.20 8.77 -3.50
C TYR A 57 2.71 9.08 -4.91
N THR A 58 3.97 8.72 -5.12
CA THR A 58 4.75 8.97 -6.30
C THR A 58 3.88 8.32 -7.32
N GLN A 59 3.30 9.15 -8.18
CA GLN A 59 2.51 8.75 -9.32
C GLN A 59 3.32 7.65 -9.97
N ILE A 60 3.05 6.39 -9.62
CA ILE A 60 3.84 5.28 -10.10
C ILE A 60 3.47 5.34 -11.55
N PRO A 61 4.37 5.80 -12.44
CA PRO A 61 3.98 6.13 -13.79
C PRO A 61 3.31 4.86 -14.31
N PHE A 62 2.12 5.00 -14.91
CA PHE A 62 1.30 3.88 -15.35
C PHE A 62 2.14 2.77 -16.03
N MET A 63 3.17 3.20 -16.76
CA MET A 63 4.19 2.36 -17.39
C MET A 63 4.98 1.45 -16.44
N LYS A 64 5.38 1.89 -15.23
CA LYS A 64 6.09 1.04 -14.25
C LYS A 64 5.17 -0.03 -13.66
N MET A 65 3.89 0.28 -13.40
CA MET A 65 2.91 -0.72 -12.95
C MET A 65 2.59 -1.73 -14.05
N PHE A 66 2.43 -1.24 -15.28
CA PHE A 66 2.24 -2.09 -16.46
C PHE A 66 3.44 -3.01 -16.69
N LEU A 67 4.67 -2.48 -16.63
CA LEU A 67 5.89 -3.28 -16.80
C LEU A 67 6.05 -4.33 -15.70
N LEU A 68 5.70 -4.00 -14.46
CA LEU A 68 5.72 -4.95 -13.35
C LEU A 68 4.74 -6.11 -13.58
N GLY A 69 3.52 -5.79 -14.03
CA GLY A 69 2.51 -6.79 -14.39
C GLY A 69 2.95 -7.65 -15.59
N PHE A 70 3.54 -7.02 -16.61
CA PHE A 70 4.08 -7.72 -17.78
C PHE A 70 5.18 -8.71 -17.36
N ILE A 71 6.15 -8.29 -16.55
CA ILE A 71 7.21 -9.18 -16.04
C ILE A 71 6.60 -10.34 -15.23
N LEU A 72 5.61 -10.06 -14.37
CA LEU A 72 4.91 -11.10 -13.60
C LEU A 72 4.20 -12.13 -14.50
N MET A 73 3.57 -11.69 -15.59
CA MET A 73 2.92 -12.57 -16.56
C MET A 73 3.94 -13.53 -17.20
N PHE A 74 5.08 -13.00 -17.66
CA PHE A 74 6.14 -13.81 -18.27
C PHE A 74 6.71 -14.83 -17.30
N ILE A 75 6.94 -14.43 -16.04
CA ILE A 75 7.37 -15.35 -14.99
C ILE A 75 6.37 -16.48 -14.82
N GLY A 76 5.07 -16.17 -14.76
CA GLY A 76 4.01 -17.16 -14.66
C GLY A 76 4.00 -18.14 -15.84
N VAL A 77 4.11 -17.64 -17.07
CA VAL A 77 4.16 -18.47 -18.28
C VAL A 77 5.40 -19.36 -18.28
N ILE A 78 6.57 -18.83 -17.92
CA ILE A 78 7.81 -19.62 -17.84
C ILE A 78 7.66 -20.76 -16.82
N ILE A 79 7.08 -20.47 -15.65
CA ILE A 79 6.82 -21.50 -14.63
C ILE A 79 5.91 -22.60 -15.19
N LEU A 80 4.82 -22.24 -15.89
CA LEU A 80 3.89 -23.21 -16.49
C LEU A 80 4.57 -24.06 -17.56
N VAL A 81 5.39 -23.45 -18.43
CA VAL A 81 6.14 -24.18 -19.46
C VAL A 81 7.15 -25.13 -18.83
N LEU A 82 7.90 -24.68 -17.83
CA LEU A 82 8.86 -25.54 -17.11
C LEU A 82 8.14 -26.68 -16.38
N ALA A 83 7.00 -26.40 -15.75
CA ALA A 83 6.18 -27.44 -15.12
C ALA A 83 5.70 -28.48 -16.14
N ALA A 84 5.26 -28.04 -17.33
CA ALA A 84 4.85 -28.94 -18.40
C ALA A 84 6.02 -29.79 -18.94
N LEU A 85 7.20 -29.19 -19.11
CA LEU A 85 8.40 -29.89 -19.57
C LEU A 85 8.89 -30.93 -18.55
N VAL A 86 8.91 -30.58 -17.26
CA VAL A 86 9.33 -31.48 -16.17
C VAL A 86 8.31 -32.59 -15.95
N SER A 87 7.02 -32.28 -16.04
CA SER A 87 5.97 -33.30 -15.87
C SER A 87 5.94 -34.30 -17.04
N GLY A 88 6.53 -33.92 -18.18
CA GLY A 88 6.45 -34.68 -19.42
C GLY A 88 5.03 -34.73 -19.94
N LEU A 89 4.83 -34.69 -21.27
CA LEU A 89 3.54 -35.08 -21.85
C LEU A 89 3.37 -36.60 -21.72
N LYS A 90 3.27 -37.11 -20.48
CA LYS A 90 2.86 -38.49 -20.22
C LYS A 90 1.34 -38.51 -20.25
N GLU A 91 0.84 -38.92 -21.41
CA GLU A 91 -0.54 -39.31 -21.73
C GLU A 91 -1.48 -39.38 -20.52
N SER A 92 -2.06 -38.25 -20.16
CA SER A 92 -3.36 -38.16 -19.50
C SER A 92 -3.78 -36.71 -19.61
N LEU A 93 -4.69 -36.48 -20.54
CA LEU A 93 -5.32 -35.20 -20.82
C LEU A 93 -6.06 -34.77 -19.55
N SER A 94 -5.37 -34.12 -18.60
CA SER A 94 -5.97 -33.53 -17.41
C SER A 94 -6.77 -32.30 -17.84
N LEU A 95 -7.98 -32.57 -18.30
CA LEU A 95 -9.02 -31.60 -18.56
C LEU A 95 -9.39 -30.94 -17.23
N ILE A 96 -8.83 -29.74 -16.98
CA ILE A 96 -9.25 -28.88 -15.88
C ILE A 96 -10.63 -28.31 -16.23
N PHE A 97 -11.69 -28.99 -15.78
CA PHE A 97 -13.05 -28.48 -15.87
C PHE A 97 -13.27 -27.41 -14.79
N LEU A 98 -13.32 -26.14 -15.20
CA LEU A 98 -13.69 -25.01 -14.33
C LEU A 98 -15.23 -24.89 -14.28
N ILE A 99 -15.88 -25.62 -13.36
CA ILE A 99 -17.24 -25.28 -12.90
C ILE A 99 -17.10 -24.34 -11.70
N GLY A 100 -17.25 -23.03 -11.93
CA GLY A 100 -17.23 -22.01 -10.87
C GLY A 100 -15.84 -21.76 -10.24
N PRO A 101 -15.76 -20.94 -9.18
CA PRO A 101 -14.49 -20.49 -8.55
C PRO A 101 -13.76 -21.58 -7.74
N ILE A 102 -14.22 -22.82 -7.77
CA ILE A 102 -13.61 -23.93 -7.03
C ILE A 102 -12.89 -24.83 -8.04
N PRO A 103 -11.54 -24.79 -8.10
CA PRO A 103 -10.81 -25.71 -8.96
C PRO A 103 -10.89 -27.13 -8.38
N ILE A 104 -11.72 -27.99 -8.99
CA ILE A 104 -11.77 -29.42 -8.66
C ILE A 104 -10.66 -30.11 -9.46
N ILE A 105 -9.54 -30.38 -8.79
CA ILE A 105 -8.42 -31.12 -9.36
C ILE A 105 -8.78 -32.62 -9.32
N LEU A 106 -9.35 -33.13 -10.41
CA LEU A 106 -9.52 -34.57 -10.62
C LEU A 106 -8.19 -35.16 -11.06
N GLY A 107 -7.33 -35.46 -10.10
CA GLY A 107 -6.04 -36.11 -10.35
C GLY A 107 -6.24 -37.57 -10.77
N ALA A 108 -6.15 -37.87 -12.05
CA ALA A 108 -5.94 -39.23 -12.54
C ALA A 108 -4.43 -39.44 -12.75
N GLY A 109 -3.70 -39.71 -11.66
CA GLY A 109 -2.26 -39.94 -11.70
C GLY A 109 -1.72 -40.35 -10.34
N GLU A 110 -0.72 -41.22 -10.31
CA GLU A 110 -0.28 -42.01 -9.16
C GLU A 110 0.29 -41.19 -7.96
N ASN A 111 0.38 -39.86 -8.06
CA ASN A 111 0.91 -38.98 -6.99
C ASN A 111 0.12 -37.66 -6.84
N ILE A 112 -1.14 -37.77 -6.40
CA ILE A 112 -2.07 -36.63 -6.19
C ILE A 112 -1.69 -35.79 -4.95
N ILE A 113 -1.04 -36.41 -3.96
CA ILE A 113 -0.82 -35.82 -2.63
C ILE A 113 0.24 -34.71 -2.69
N LEU A 114 1.32 -34.92 -3.44
CA LEU A 114 2.44 -33.98 -3.55
C LEU A 114 2.06 -32.59 -4.11
N PRO A 115 1.36 -32.47 -5.25
CA PRO A 115 0.98 -31.16 -5.79
C PRO A 115 -0.04 -30.42 -4.93
N ILE A 116 -0.95 -31.14 -4.25
CA ILE A 116 -1.93 -30.55 -3.34
C ILE A 116 -1.24 -29.94 -2.12
N VAL A 117 -0.28 -30.66 -1.53
CA VAL A 117 0.51 -30.17 -0.39
C VAL A 117 1.32 -28.94 -0.80
N PHE A 118 1.92 -28.95 -1.98
CA PHE A 118 2.70 -27.81 -2.48
C PHE A 118 1.83 -26.56 -2.69
N ALA A 119 0.64 -26.72 -3.28
CA ALA A 119 -0.32 -25.63 -3.47
C ALA A 119 -0.80 -25.05 -2.13
N ALA A 120 -1.10 -25.90 -1.15
CA ALA A 120 -1.50 -25.48 0.20
C ALA A 120 -0.41 -24.66 0.90
N ILE A 121 0.85 -25.08 0.78
CA ILE A 121 1.99 -24.36 1.36
C ILE A 121 2.14 -22.97 0.73
N LEU A 122 2.07 -22.87 -0.61
CA LEU A 122 2.19 -21.60 -1.32
C LEU A 122 1.06 -20.62 -0.95
N ILE A 123 -0.17 -21.10 -0.84
CA ILE A 123 -1.32 -20.28 -0.41
C ILE A 123 -1.12 -19.79 1.02
N THR A 124 -0.63 -20.65 1.90
CA THR A 124 -0.37 -20.30 3.30
C THR A 124 0.72 -19.23 3.42
N ILE A 125 1.83 -19.38 2.69
CA ILE A 125 2.92 -18.39 2.65
C ILE A 125 2.40 -17.05 2.10
N TYR A 126 1.61 -17.08 1.02
CA TYR A 126 1.02 -15.88 0.44
C TYR A 126 0.15 -15.12 1.46
N ILE A 127 -0.74 -15.81 2.16
CA ILE A 127 -1.61 -15.21 3.19
C ILE A 127 -0.77 -14.62 4.33
N ILE A 128 0.25 -15.34 4.81
CA ILE A 128 1.14 -14.86 5.88
C ILE A 128 1.86 -13.58 5.46
N VAL A 129 2.45 -13.56 4.26
CA VAL A 129 3.15 -12.38 3.74
C VAL A 129 2.18 -11.20 3.59
N MET A 130 0.98 -11.44 3.05
CA MET A 130 -0.04 -10.40 2.86
C MET A 130 -0.48 -9.80 4.21
N VAL A 131 -0.71 -10.65 5.22
CA VAL A 131 -1.08 -10.22 6.58
C VAL A 131 0.07 -9.48 7.28
N LEU A 132 1.32 -9.95 7.15
CA LEU A 132 2.49 -9.26 7.73
C LEU A 132 2.70 -7.87 7.11
N LEU A 133 2.54 -7.75 5.79
CA LEU A 133 2.61 -6.46 5.10
C LEU A 133 1.44 -5.55 5.48
N ALA A 134 0.23 -6.09 5.62
CA ALA A 134 -0.93 -5.34 6.08
C ALA A 134 -0.75 -4.84 7.52
N LYS A 135 -0.19 -5.67 8.42
CA LYS A 135 0.11 -5.27 9.81
C LYS A 135 1.21 -4.22 9.89
N ARG A 136 2.24 -4.28 9.03
CA ARG A 136 3.27 -3.23 8.96
C ARG A 136 2.69 -1.88 8.56
N LYS A 137 1.73 -1.84 7.63
CA LYS A 137 1.04 -0.61 7.22
C LYS A 137 0.06 -0.01 8.23
N ILE A 138 -0.30 -0.74 9.30
CA ILE A 138 -1.26 -0.27 10.32
C ILE A 138 -0.52 0.30 11.55
N ILE A 139 0.78 0.02 11.71
CA ILE A 139 1.58 0.35 12.90
C ILE A 139 2.57 1.51 12.64
N THR A 140 2.88 1.83 11.38
CA THR A 140 3.49 3.09 10.93
C THR A 140 2.41 4.06 10.51
#